data_AF-A0A2V7G035-F1
#
_entry.id   AF-A0A2V7G035-F1
#
_cell.length_a   1.000
_cell.length_b   1.000
_cell.length_c   1.000
_cell.angle_alpha   90.00
_cell.angle_beta   90.00
_cell.angle_gamma   90.00
#
_symmetry.space_group_name_H-M   'P 1'
#
loop_
_entity.id
_entity.type
_entity.pdbx_description
1 polymer ?
#
loop_
_entity_poly.entity_id
_entity_poly.type
_entity_poly.pdbx_seq_one_letter_code
_entity_poly.pdbx_strand_id
1 'polypeptide(L)'
;MGRRGIKEYRAPEALALIAADREHVPLVCPSCSTRSIVRSPRRRGGQGLSAASERITLTCHGCGRHASYIERGQEPPRDQTMDPREAHV
;
A
#
# COMPACT_ATOMS: atom_id res chain seq x y z
N MET A 1 -9.30 28.97 13.49
CA MET A 1 -9.49 27.57 13.94
C MET A 1 -8.14 26.86 13.95
N GLY A 2 -7.91 25.92 14.88
CA GLY A 2 -6.58 25.31 15.09
C GLY A 2 -6.07 24.47 13.90
N ARG A 3 -4.76 24.51 13.66
CA ARG A 3 -4.08 23.64 12.68
C ARG A 3 -4.35 22.18 13.07
N ARG A 4 -4.95 21.39 12.18
CA ARG A 4 -5.13 19.94 12.41
C ARG A 4 -3.75 19.31 12.59
N GLY A 5 -3.44 18.87 13.81
CA GLY A 5 -2.18 18.16 14.09
C GLY A 5 -2.04 16.95 13.17
N ILE A 6 -0.83 16.74 12.65
CA ILE A 6 -0.55 15.70 11.65
C ILE A 6 -0.91 14.33 12.25
N LYS A 7 -2.01 13.75 11.78
CA LYS A 7 -2.45 12.38 12.12
C LYS A 7 -1.83 11.35 11.18
N GLU A 8 -0.77 11.67 10.47
CA GLU A 8 -0.07 10.73 9.60
C GLU A 8 1.03 10.00 10.36
N TYR A 9 1.32 8.77 9.97
CA TYR A 9 2.50 8.05 10.42
C TYR A 9 3.78 8.72 9.89
N ARG A 10 4.89 8.62 10.64
CA ARG A 10 6.21 9.00 10.12
C ARG A 10 6.57 8.10 8.94
N ALA A 11 7.38 8.59 8.00
CA ALA A 11 7.77 7.83 6.80
C ALA A 11 8.21 6.36 7.07
N PRO A 12 9.11 6.05 8.03
CA PRO A 12 9.48 4.65 8.32
C PRO A 12 8.32 3.84 8.95
N GLU A 13 7.54 4.44 9.85
CA GLU A 13 6.34 3.82 10.44
C GLU A 13 5.32 3.43 9.34
N ALA A 14 5.08 4.35 8.40
CA ALA A 14 4.17 4.16 7.28
C ALA A 14 4.66 3.04 6.35
N LEU A 15 5.94 3.04 5.96
CA LEU A 15 6.53 2.04 5.08
C LEU A 15 6.44 0.62 5.68
N ALA A 16 6.68 0.47 6.99
CA ALA A 16 6.54 -0.81 7.68
C ALA A 16 5.09 -1.34 7.65
N LEU A 17 4.10 -0.47 7.91
CA LEU A 17 2.68 -0.82 7.81
C LEU A 17 2.24 -1.18 6.37
N ILE A 18 2.79 -0.48 5.36
CA ILE A 18 2.51 -0.75 3.94
C ILE A 18 3.12 -2.10 3.51
N ALA A 19 4.34 -2.40 3.94
CA ALA A 19 4.96 -3.71 3.68
C ALA A 19 4.14 -4.85 4.29
N ALA A 20 3.78 -4.75 5.57
CA ALA A 20 2.96 -5.74 6.25
C ALA A 20 1.58 -5.94 5.58
N ASP A 21 0.91 -4.87 5.10
CA ASP A 21 -0.37 -5.02 4.38
C ASP A 21 -0.17 -5.74 3.04
N ARG A 22 0.89 -5.42 2.30
CA ARG A 22 1.22 -6.09 1.02
C ARG A 22 1.58 -7.57 1.19
N GLU A 23 2.23 -7.94 2.30
CA GLU A 23 2.55 -9.32 2.66
C GLU A 23 1.38 -10.08 3.32
N HIS A 24 0.22 -9.43 3.50
CA HIS A 24 -0.94 -9.94 4.26
C HIS A 24 -0.64 -10.29 5.73
N VAL A 25 0.39 -9.67 6.32
CA VAL A 25 0.84 -9.87 7.71
C VAL A 25 -0.02 -9.03 8.68
N PRO A 26 -0.29 -9.51 9.93
CA PRO A 26 -1.11 -8.78 10.89
C PRO A 26 -0.60 -7.36 11.20
N LEU A 27 -1.41 -6.35 10.89
CA LEU A 27 -1.05 -4.94 11.03
C LEU A 27 -1.04 -4.50 12.50
N VAL A 28 0.11 -4.04 12.98
CA VAL A 28 0.30 -3.52 14.35
C VAL A 28 0.55 -2.03 14.29
N CYS A 29 -0.23 -1.25 15.05
CA CYS A 29 0.06 0.16 15.25
C CYS A 29 1.39 0.31 16.01
N PRO A 30 2.37 1.07 15.49
CA PRO A 30 4.10 1.38 16.44
C PRO A 30 4.08 1.14 17.92
N SER A 31 3.30 1.97 18.57
CA SER A 31 2.89 3.23 17.97
C SER A 31 1.60 3.70 18.69
N CYS A 32 0.69 2.75 18.90
CA CYS A 32 -0.01 2.54 20.18
C CYS A 32 -0.18 1.03 20.46
N SER A 33 0.64 0.20 19.82
CA SER A 33 0.72 -1.29 19.89
C SER A 33 -0.57 -2.07 19.57
N THR A 34 -1.66 -1.38 19.22
CA THR A 34 -2.97 -2.00 18.92
C THR A 34 -3.02 -2.60 17.52
N ARG A 35 -3.66 -3.77 17.37
CA ARG A 35 -3.88 -4.44 16.07
C ARG A 35 -5.10 -3.93 15.29
N SER A 36 -5.77 -2.89 15.79
CA SER A 36 -6.98 -2.31 15.20
C SER A 36 -6.66 -1.33 14.06
N ILE A 37 -6.03 -1.82 12.99
CA ILE A 37 -5.82 -1.07 11.74
C ILE A 37 -6.94 -1.41 10.76
N VAL A 38 -7.60 -0.38 10.23
CA VAL A 38 -8.64 -0.49 9.21
C VAL A 38 -8.05 -0.12 7.85
N ARG A 39 -8.16 -1.04 6.89
CA ARG A 39 -7.80 -0.83 5.48
C ARG A 39 -9.02 -0.34 4.68
N SER A 40 -8.86 0.75 3.95
CA SER A 40 -9.86 1.27 3.00
C SER A 40 -9.21 1.62 1.65
N PRO A 41 -9.67 1.09 0.52
CA PRO A 41 -10.71 0.05 0.37
C PRO A 41 -10.29 -1.29 0.99
N ARG A 42 -11.29 -2.06 1.42
CA ARG A 42 -11.08 -3.46 1.84
C ARG A 42 -10.69 -4.31 0.63
N ARG A 43 -9.79 -5.29 0.84
CA ARG A 43 -9.41 -6.29 -0.17
C ARG A 43 -10.68 -6.99 -0.66
N ARG A 44 -11.04 -6.84 -1.94
CA ARG A 44 -12.12 -7.61 -2.57
C ARG A 44 -11.61 -9.03 -2.81
N GLY A 45 -12.12 -10.01 -2.05
CA GLY A 45 -11.75 -11.43 -2.16
C GLY A 45 -12.30 -12.13 -3.40
N GLY A 46 -12.39 -11.44 -4.54
CA GLY A 46 -13.05 -11.90 -5.75
C GLY A 46 -12.27 -11.50 -6.99
N GLN A 47 -11.92 -12.53 -7.76
CA GLN A 47 -11.38 -12.56 -9.13
C GLN A 47 -11.59 -11.29 -9.98
N GLY A 48 -10.52 -10.85 -10.63
CA GLY A 48 -10.58 -9.90 -11.76
C GLY A 48 -9.86 -8.59 -11.53
N LEU A 49 -8.76 -8.41 -12.28
CA LEU A 49 -8.27 -7.12 -12.78
C LEU A 49 -8.19 -5.97 -11.75
N SER A 50 -7.12 -5.94 -10.95
CA SER A 50 -6.62 -4.69 -10.35
C SER A 50 -5.95 -3.83 -11.44
N ALA A 51 -6.78 -3.34 -12.37
CA ALA A 51 -6.37 -2.58 -13.56
C ALA A 51 -6.25 -1.06 -13.28
N ALA A 52 -6.50 -0.63 -12.05
CA ALA A 52 -6.35 0.75 -11.61
C ALA A 52 -5.48 0.82 -10.36
N SER A 53 -4.50 1.74 -10.38
CA SER A 53 -3.60 2.03 -9.27
C SER A 53 -4.35 2.72 -8.12
N GLU A 54 -5.08 1.96 -7.31
CA GLU A 54 -6.00 2.48 -6.30
C GLU A 54 -5.28 2.98 -5.03
N ARG A 55 -5.78 4.08 -4.44
CA ARG A 55 -5.21 4.67 -3.21
C ARG A 55 -5.74 3.97 -1.97
N ILE A 56 -4.94 3.08 -1.41
CA ILE A 56 -5.20 2.40 -0.14
C ILE A 56 -4.84 3.33 1.03
N THR A 57 -5.67 3.31 2.07
CA THR A 57 -5.45 4.02 3.33
C THR A 57 -5.55 3.03 4.50
N LEU A 58 -4.56 3.09 5.40
CA LEU A 58 -4.42 2.26 6.61
C LEU A 58 -4.56 3.17 7.83
N THR A 59 -5.63 3.01 8.61
CA THR A 59 -5.95 3.90 9.74
C THR A 59 -6.09 3.12 11.05
N CYS A 60 -5.38 3.51 12.11
CA CYS A 60 -5.57 2.92 13.43
C CYS A 60 -6.78 3.50 14.16
N HIS A 61 -7.67 2.63 14.64
CA HIS A 61 -8.80 3.02 15.48
C HIS A 61 -8.39 3.49 16.89
N GLY A 62 -7.24 3.03 17.41
CA GLY A 62 -6.76 3.37 18.76
C GLY A 62 -6.20 4.79 18.88
N CYS A 63 -5.26 5.17 18.01
CA CYS A 63 -4.61 6.50 18.05
C CYS A 63 -5.07 7.46 16.94
N GLY A 64 -5.94 7.00 16.02
CA GLY A 64 -6.43 7.81 14.90
C GLY A 64 -5.36 8.20 13.87
N ARG A 65 -4.17 7.60 13.90
CA ARG A 65 -3.13 7.82 12.88
C ARG A 65 -3.41 7.04 11.60
N HIS A 66 -2.91 7.52 10.47
CA HIS A 66 -3.08 6.88 9.16
C HIS A 66 -1.82 6.95 8.27
N ALA A 67 -1.73 6.03 7.32
CA ALA A 67 -0.86 6.11 6.15
C ALA A 67 -1.72 5.87 4.90
N SER A 68 -1.29 6.37 3.75
CA SER A 68 -1.90 5.99 2.46
C SER A 68 -0.82 5.66 1.43
N TYR A 69 -1.07 4.63 0.62
CA TYR A 69 -0.19 4.18 -0.44
C TYR A 69 -1.00 3.93 -1.72
N ILE A 70 -0.32 3.85 -2.85
CA ILE A 70 -0.94 3.43 -4.11
C ILE A 70 -0.63 1.95 -4.28
N GLU A 71 -1.68 1.12 -4.33
CA GLU A 71 -1.54 -0.30 -4.66
C GLU A 71 -1.24 -0.40 -6.15
N ARG A 72 0.06 -0.52 -6.46
CA ARG A 72 0.49 -0.89 -7.81
C ARG A 72 -0.06 -2.29 -8.08
N GLY A 73 -0.88 -2.42 -9.12
CA GLY A 73 -1.17 -3.73 -9.71
C GLY A 73 0.12 -4.44 -10.13
N GLN A 74 0.01 -5.71 -10.48
CA GLN A 74 1.12 -6.46 -11.06
C GLN A 74 1.72 -5.66 -12.23
N GLU A 75 3.01 -5.35 -12.17
CA GLU A 75 3.68 -4.68 -13.29
C GLU A 75 3.47 -5.54 -14.54
N PRO A 76 3.00 -4.96 -15.67
CA PRO A 76 2.83 -5.74 -16.89
C PRO A 76 4.19 -6.38 -17.24
N PRO A 77 4.21 -7.64 -17.69
CA PRO A 77 5.45 -8.32 -18.00
C PRO A 77 6.25 -7.44 -18.97
N ARG A 78 7.47 -7.06 -18.57
CA ARG A 78 8.31 -6.14 -19.33
C ARG A 78 8.44 -6.66 -20.76
N ASP A 79 7.94 -5.87 -21.70
CA ASP A 79 7.90 -6.23 -23.10
C ASP A 79 9.32 -6.52 -23.61
N GLN A 80 9.56 -7.75 -24.05
CA GLN A 80 10.90 -8.25 -24.39
C GLN A 80 11.29 -7.94 -25.85
N THR A 81 10.45 -7.22 -26.60
CA THR A 81 10.63 -6.97 -28.04
C THR A 81 11.80 -6.01 -28.34
N MET A 82 12.37 -5.34 -27.34
CA MET A 82 13.57 -4.50 -27.47
C MET A 82 14.88 -5.24 -27.18
N ASP A 83 15.11 -6.38 -27.83
CA ASP A 83 16.43 -7.03 -27.88
C ASP A 83 17.06 -6.82 -29.28
N PRO A 84 17.96 -5.82 -29.46
CA PRO A 84 18.43 -5.39 -30.79
C PRO A 84 19.50 -6.32 -31.40
N ARG A 85 19.46 -7.61 -31.09
CA ARG A 85 20.46 -8.61 -31.50
C ARG A 85 20.11 -9.33 -32.82
N GLU A 86 18.83 -9.46 -33.16
CA GLU A 86 18.36 -10.23 -34.33
C GLU A 86 18.37 -9.40 -35.63
N ALA A 87 19.46 -8.65 -35.86
CA ALA A 87 19.60 -7.72 -36.99
C ALA A 87 20.91 -7.89 -37.77
N HIS A 88 21.51 -9.10 -37.74
CA HIS A 88 22.68 -9.42 -38.56
C HIS A 88 22.70 -10.87 -39.05
N VAL A 89 22.16 -11.08 -40.25
CA VAL A 89 22.30 -12.28 -41.10
C VAL A 89 22.42 -11.81 -42.54
#